data_AF-A0A0S9Q3B3-F1
#
_entry.id   AF-A0A0S9Q3B3-F1
#
_cell.length_a   1.000
_cell.length_b   1.000
_cell.length_c   1.000
_cell.angle_alpha   90.00
_cell.angle_beta   90.00
_cell.angle_gamma   90.00
#
_symmetry.space_group_name_H-M   'P 1'
#
loop_
_entity.id
_entity.type
_entity.pdbx_description
1 polymer ?
#
loop_
_entity_poly.entity_id
_entity_poly.type
_entity_poly.pdbx_seq_one_letter_code
_entity_poly.pdbx_strand_id
1 'polypeptide(L)'
;MTAHVHTPAALTADDRARLGRRAQLLAGASVAYNLIEAVIAITAGIIAGSVALVGFGLDSVVEVSSGLIILWQFRHRLPESREQQALRLMALSFFALATYVTFESVRALLGDHDPDTSTVGIALAAASLVIMPFLSWAQRRTGKALGSNAVVADSTQTLLCTYLSAVLLVGLLLNATLGWSWADPIAGLVIAAVAVKEGREAWRGENCGCGPVGLGADDDADGCCGGGTCTDGCCTPAAQDAERAVSASEVFEIGRRP
;
A
#
# COMPACT_ATOMS: atom_id res chain seq x y z
N MET A 1 8.88 32.11 33.80
CA MET A 1 8.26 31.56 32.57
C MET A 1 8.25 30.04 32.69
N THR A 2 7.14 29.48 33.17
CA THR A 2 6.93 28.03 33.27
C THR A 2 6.40 27.53 31.93
N ALA A 3 7.16 26.67 31.26
CA ALA A 3 6.72 26.00 30.04
C ALA A 3 5.59 25.02 30.40
N HIS A 4 4.37 25.31 29.93
CA HIS A 4 3.28 24.35 29.95
C HIS A 4 3.60 23.24 28.95
N VAL A 5 4.06 22.10 29.44
CA VAL A 5 4.06 20.85 28.68
C VAL A 5 2.60 20.52 28.37
N HIS A 6 2.16 20.75 27.13
CA HIS A 6 0.89 20.23 26.64
C HIS A 6 1.05 18.72 26.48
N THR A 7 0.72 17.97 27.52
CA THR A 7 0.50 16.52 27.39
C THR A 7 -0.68 16.35 26.41
N PRO A 8 -0.48 15.72 25.23
CA PRO A 8 -1.60 15.45 24.34
C PRO A 8 -2.62 14.60 25.09
N ALA A 9 -3.88 15.05 25.11
CA ALA A 9 -4.95 14.34 25.80
C ALA A 9 -5.04 12.91 25.27
N ALA A 10 -4.82 11.92 26.15
CA ALA A 10 -5.01 10.52 25.82
C ALA A 10 -6.47 10.30 25.39
N LEU A 11 -6.68 9.61 24.26
CA LEU A 11 -8.03 9.31 23.77
C LEU A 11 -8.80 8.49 24.79
N THR A 12 -10.07 8.83 25.00
CA THR A 12 -10.95 7.99 25.81
C THR A 12 -11.25 6.67 25.08
N ALA A 13 -11.59 5.62 25.83
CA ALA A 13 -11.96 4.33 25.25
C ALA A 13 -13.16 4.45 24.27
N ASP A 14 -14.13 5.31 24.58
CA ASP A 14 -15.30 5.59 23.75
C ASP A 14 -14.93 6.29 22.43
N ASP A 15 -14.01 7.26 22.48
CA ASP A 15 -13.50 7.93 21.27
C ASP A 15 -12.75 6.95 20.38
N ARG A 16 -11.94 6.07 20.97
CA ARG A 16 -11.21 5.03 20.26
C ARG A 16 -12.16 4.05 19.56
N ALA A 17 -13.22 3.60 20.24
CA ALA A 17 -14.22 2.71 19.67
C ALA A 17 -14.99 3.37 18.51
N ARG A 18 -15.39 4.65 18.65
CA ARG A 18 -16.08 5.41 17.60
C ARG A 18 -15.19 5.60 16.36
N LEU A 19 -13.93 5.99 16.56
CA LEU A 19 -12.98 6.16 15.48
C LEU A 19 -12.64 4.82 14.80
N GLY A 20 -12.50 3.73 15.55
CA GLY A 20 -12.28 2.39 15.02
C GLY A 20 -13.43 1.94 14.11
N ARG A 21 -14.69 2.15 14.54
CA ARG A 21 -15.86 1.88 13.70
C ARG A 21 -15.88 2.73 12.43
N ARG A 22 -15.50 4.01 12.53
CA ARG A 22 -15.36 4.88 11.34
C ARG A 22 -14.29 4.39 10.38
N ALA A 23 -13.13 3.97 10.87
CA ALA A 23 -12.07 3.41 10.06
C ALA A 23 -12.54 2.15 9.30
N GLN A 24 -13.25 1.24 10.00
CA GLN A 24 -13.84 0.06 9.37
C GLN A 24 -14.88 0.41 8.29
N LEU A 25 -15.74 1.41 8.55
CA LEU A 25 -16.73 1.86 7.56
C LEU A 25 -16.06 2.48 6.33
N LEU A 26 -15.02 3.29 6.53
CA LEU A 26 -14.26 3.91 5.43
C LEU A 26 -13.51 2.86 4.60
N ALA A 27 -12.83 1.92 5.25
CA ALA A 27 -12.15 0.82 4.55
C ALA A 27 -13.16 -0.06 3.79
N GLY A 28 -14.32 -0.37 4.39
CA GLY A 28 -15.39 -1.11 3.73
C GLY A 28 -15.96 -0.38 2.51
N ALA A 29 -16.15 0.94 2.61
CA ALA A 29 -16.59 1.77 1.49
C ALA A 29 -15.54 1.82 0.37
N SER A 30 -14.25 1.96 0.73
CA SER A 30 -13.15 1.93 -0.24
C SER A 30 -13.08 0.60 -0.99
N VAL A 31 -13.12 -0.53 -0.27
CA VAL A 31 -13.12 -1.87 -0.87
C VAL A 31 -14.30 -2.07 -1.82
N ALA A 32 -15.51 -1.65 -1.44
CA ALA A 32 -16.68 -1.78 -2.28
C ALA A 32 -16.57 -0.93 -3.56
N TYR A 33 -16.07 0.30 -3.43
CA TYR A 33 -15.87 1.19 -4.57
C TYR A 33 -14.80 0.67 -5.53
N ASN A 34 -13.62 0.30 -5.01
CA ASN A 34 -12.51 -0.25 -5.80
C ASN A 34 -12.88 -1.57 -6.49
N LEU A 35 -13.73 -2.40 -5.88
CA LEU A 35 -14.22 -3.61 -6.53
C LEU A 35 -15.10 -3.30 -7.75
N ILE A 36 -16.02 -2.32 -7.61
CA ILE A 36 -16.86 -1.87 -8.73
C ILE A 36 -15.98 -1.25 -9.82
N GLU A 37 -15.02 -0.41 -9.42
CA GLU A 37 -14.07 0.23 -10.31
C GLU A 37 -13.26 -0.81 -11.09
N ALA A 38 -12.68 -1.81 -10.42
CA ALA A 38 -11.93 -2.89 -11.05
C ALA A 38 -12.75 -3.61 -12.14
N VAL A 39 -13.99 -4.01 -11.81
CA VAL A 39 -14.86 -4.72 -12.75
C VAL A 39 -15.17 -3.86 -13.97
N ILE A 40 -15.54 -2.60 -13.77
CA ILE A 40 -15.88 -1.69 -14.87
C ILE A 40 -14.63 -1.39 -15.72
N ALA A 41 -13.52 -1.03 -15.09
CA ALA A 41 -12.27 -0.67 -15.76
C ALA A 41 -11.70 -1.84 -16.58
N ILE A 42 -11.56 -3.03 -15.99
CA ILE A 42 -11.03 -4.20 -16.71
C ILE A 42 -11.94 -4.55 -17.89
N THR A 43 -13.26 -4.59 -17.68
CA THR A 43 -14.21 -4.94 -18.74
C THR A 43 -14.19 -3.92 -19.87
N ALA A 44 -14.28 -2.62 -19.54
CA ALA A 44 -14.27 -1.54 -20.52
C ALA A 44 -12.91 -1.41 -21.22
N GLY A 45 -11.82 -1.67 -20.52
CA GLY A 45 -10.46 -1.66 -21.05
C GLY A 45 -10.23 -2.78 -22.06
N ILE A 46 -10.67 -4.01 -21.75
CA ILE A 46 -10.60 -5.14 -22.68
C ILE A 46 -11.44 -4.87 -23.94
N ILE A 47 -12.67 -4.36 -23.78
CA ILE A 47 -13.55 -4.05 -24.92
C ILE A 47 -12.94 -2.96 -25.81
N ALA A 48 -12.32 -1.94 -25.21
CA ALA A 48 -11.72 -0.82 -25.93
C ALA A 48 -10.28 -1.06 -26.39
N GLY A 49 -9.66 -2.19 -26.01
CA GLY A 49 -8.23 -2.42 -26.23
C GLY A 49 -7.30 -1.46 -25.48
N SER A 50 -7.79 -0.80 -24.43
CA SER A 50 -7.05 0.21 -23.65
C SER A 50 -6.21 -0.45 -22.56
N VAL A 51 -4.89 -0.36 -22.70
CA VAL A 51 -3.92 -0.94 -21.77
C VAL A 51 -3.91 -0.16 -20.46
N ALA A 52 -4.01 1.17 -20.51
CA ALA A 52 -4.06 1.99 -19.30
C ALA A 52 -5.30 1.71 -18.46
N LEU A 53 -6.47 1.53 -19.09
CA LEU A 53 -7.72 1.28 -18.37
C LEU A 53 -7.74 -0.11 -17.72
N VAL A 54 -7.18 -1.14 -18.39
CA VAL A 54 -6.98 -2.45 -17.76
C VAL A 54 -5.98 -2.35 -16.61
N GLY A 55 -4.86 -1.65 -16.80
CA GLY A 55 -3.85 -1.44 -15.75
C GLY A 55 -4.42 -0.74 -14.52
N PHE A 56 -5.23 0.29 -14.73
CA PHE A 56 -5.96 0.98 -13.66
C PHE A 56 -6.91 0.05 -12.91
N GLY A 57 -7.71 -0.74 -13.64
CA GLY A 57 -8.62 -1.70 -12.99
C GLY A 57 -7.91 -2.80 -12.20
N LEU A 58 -6.73 -3.23 -12.66
CA LEU A 58 -5.91 -4.19 -11.92
C LEU A 58 -5.26 -3.56 -10.67
N ASP A 59 -4.92 -2.26 -10.70
CA ASP A 59 -4.49 -1.52 -9.50
C ASP A 59 -5.59 -1.49 -8.43
N SER A 60 -6.84 -1.24 -8.83
CA SER A 60 -8.00 -1.30 -7.93
C SER A 60 -8.18 -2.69 -7.29
N VAL A 61 -7.82 -3.79 -7.98
CA VAL A 61 -7.83 -5.16 -7.38
C VAL A 61 -6.78 -5.28 -6.26
N VAL A 62 -5.62 -4.65 -6.43
CA VAL A 62 -4.59 -4.58 -5.39
C VAL A 62 -5.07 -3.74 -4.21
N GLU A 63 -5.78 -2.64 -4.45
CA GLU A 63 -6.41 -1.81 -3.39
C GLU A 63 -7.53 -2.54 -2.64
N VAL A 64 -8.34 -3.34 -3.33
CA VAL A 64 -9.30 -4.24 -2.67
C VAL A 64 -8.58 -5.20 -1.73
N SER A 65 -7.45 -5.75 -2.17
CA SER A 65 -6.68 -6.73 -1.38
C SER A 65 -6.12 -6.10 -0.10
N SER A 66 -5.50 -4.91 -0.17
CA SER A 66 -5.01 -4.20 1.02
C SER A 66 -6.13 -3.77 1.95
N GLY A 67 -7.22 -3.22 1.43
CA GLY A 67 -8.38 -2.81 2.23
C GLY A 67 -9.01 -3.99 2.98
N LEU A 68 -9.08 -5.17 2.37
CA LEU A 68 -9.54 -6.40 3.03
C LEU A 68 -8.61 -6.85 4.16
N ILE A 69 -7.28 -6.76 3.97
CA ILE A 69 -6.30 -7.05 5.01
C ILE A 69 -6.52 -6.15 6.22
N ILE A 70 -6.75 -4.84 6.01
CA ILE A 70 -7.01 -3.87 7.08
C ILE A 70 -8.32 -4.21 7.82
N LEU A 71 -9.41 -4.46 7.08
CA LEU A 71 -10.68 -4.85 7.68
C LEU A 71 -10.56 -6.12 8.52
N TRP A 72 -9.75 -7.07 8.08
CA TRP A 72 -9.48 -8.28 8.84
C TRP A 72 -8.65 -8.00 10.10
N GLN A 73 -7.63 -7.15 10.02
CA GLN A 73 -6.78 -6.73 11.16
C GLN A 73 -7.58 -6.00 12.25
N PHE A 74 -8.56 -5.18 11.86
CA PHE A 74 -9.44 -4.51 12.81
C PHE A 74 -10.38 -5.48 13.56
N ARG A 75 -10.60 -6.69 13.03
CA ARG A 75 -11.40 -7.75 13.68
C ARG A 75 -10.56 -8.75 14.46
N HIS A 76 -9.31 -8.99 14.06
CA HIS A 76 -8.39 -9.94 14.68
C HIS A 76 -6.98 -9.36 14.70
N ARG A 77 -6.27 -9.36 15.84
CA ARG A 77 -4.85 -8.98 15.87
C ARG A 77 -4.06 -9.92 14.96
N LEU A 78 -3.36 -9.38 13.97
CA LEU A 78 -2.48 -10.15 13.12
C LEU A 78 -1.19 -10.48 13.86
N PRO A 79 -0.72 -11.75 13.81
CA PRO A 79 0.67 -12.06 14.12
C PRO A 79 1.60 -11.36 13.13
N GLU A 80 2.75 -10.86 13.58
CA GLU A 80 3.74 -10.17 12.75
C GLU A 80 4.18 -11.00 11.52
N SER A 81 4.27 -12.32 11.65
CA SER A 81 4.62 -13.21 10.54
C SER A 81 3.60 -13.21 9.40
N ARG A 82 2.31 -13.07 9.72
CA ARG A 82 1.23 -12.99 8.72
C ARG A 82 1.15 -11.61 8.08
N GLU A 83 1.49 -10.56 8.83
CA GLU A 83 1.60 -9.20 8.31
C GLU A 83 2.72 -9.10 7.27
N GLN A 84 3.91 -9.64 7.56
CA GLN A 84 5.02 -9.70 6.58
C GLN A 84 4.65 -10.52 5.34
N GLN A 85 3.93 -11.63 5.50
CA GLN A 85 3.44 -12.41 4.36
C GLN A 85 2.45 -11.60 3.51
N ALA A 86 1.52 -10.87 4.14
CA ALA A 86 0.56 -10.02 3.44
C ALA A 86 1.27 -8.91 2.65
N LEU A 87 2.26 -8.23 3.23
CA LEU A 87 3.07 -7.22 2.53
C LEU A 87 3.86 -7.80 1.35
N ARG A 88 4.42 -9.01 1.49
CA ARG A 88 5.10 -9.70 0.38
C ARG A 88 4.14 -10.09 -0.74
N LEU A 89 2.93 -10.56 -0.41
CA LEU A 89 1.91 -10.86 -1.41
C LEU A 89 1.46 -9.60 -2.13
N MET A 90 1.28 -8.49 -1.42
CA MET A 90 0.99 -7.18 -2.02
C MET A 90 2.11 -6.74 -2.98
N ALA A 91 3.37 -6.85 -2.56
CA ALA A 91 4.51 -6.52 -3.40
C ALA A 91 4.55 -7.37 -4.68
N LEU A 92 4.32 -8.68 -4.57
CA LEU A 92 4.24 -9.58 -5.73
C LEU A 92 3.10 -9.20 -6.68
N SER A 93 1.93 -8.81 -6.16
CA SER A 93 0.81 -8.34 -6.98
C SER A 93 1.16 -7.08 -7.75
N PHE A 94 1.81 -6.10 -7.12
CA PHE A 94 2.28 -4.89 -7.81
C PHE A 94 3.33 -5.19 -8.88
N PHE A 95 4.26 -6.11 -8.64
CA PHE A 95 5.23 -6.51 -9.67
C PHE A 95 4.57 -7.28 -10.83
N ALA A 96 3.58 -8.13 -10.55
CA ALA A 96 2.81 -8.83 -11.57
C ALA A 96 2.02 -7.83 -12.43
N LEU A 97 1.33 -6.88 -11.80
CA LEU A 97 0.66 -5.76 -12.45
C LEU A 97 1.62 -5.00 -13.36
N ALA A 98 2.75 -4.54 -12.81
CA ALA A 98 3.75 -3.78 -13.55
C ALA A 98 4.28 -4.55 -14.77
N THR A 99 4.57 -5.85 -14.59
CA THR A 99 5.08 -6.70 -15.68
C THR A 99 4.05 -6.82 -16.80
N TYR A 100 2.79 -7.12 -16.44
CA TYR A 100 1.70 -7.25 -17.40
C TYR A 100 1.45 -5.94 -18.17
N VAL A 101 1.27 -4.83 -17.45
CA VAL A 101 0.97 -3.53 -18.06
C VAL A 101 2.14 -3.04 -18.91
N THR A 102 3.38 -3.26 -18.48
CA THR A 102 4.57 -2.91 -19.29
C THR A 102 4.59 -3.71 -20.59
N PHE A 103 4.37 -5.02 -20.53
CA PHE A 103 4.37 -5.88 -21.71
C PHE A 103 3.28 -5.45 -22.70
N GLU A 104 2.05 -5.27 -22.24
CA GLU A 104 0.93 -4.85 -23.11
C GLU A 104 1.14 -3.43 -23.65
N SER A 105 1.71 -2.51 -22.86
CA SER A 105 1.98 -1.14 -23.33
C SER A 105 3.07 -1.12 -24.41
N VAL A 106 4.15 -1.88 -24.22
CA VAL A 106 5.22 -2.00 -25.24
C VAL A 106 4.67 -2.67 -26.50
N ARG A 107 3.85 -3.71 -26.36
CA ARG A 107 3.21 -4.37 -27.49
C ARG A 107 2.28 -3.42 -28.25
N ALA A 108 1.49 -2.61 -27.56
CA ALA A 108 0.61 -1.62 -28.16
C ALA A 108 1.38 -0.50 -28.86
N LEU A 109 2.53 -0.06 -28.34
CA LEU A 109 3.39 0.94 -28.99
C LEU A 109 4.12 0.42 -30.24
N LEU A 110 4.44 -0.88 -30.28
CA LEU A 110 5.15 -1.50 -31.40
C LEU A 110 4.21 -2.10 -32.46
N GLY A 111 2.97 -2.38 -32.07
CA GLY A 111 1.91 -2.85 -32.96
C GLY A 111 1.09 -1.71 -33.54
N ASP A 112 0.25 -2.04 -34.52
CA ASP A 112 -0.66 -1.11 -35.19
C ASP A 112 -2.07 -1.19 -34.55
N HIS A 113 -2.14 -1.21 -33.21
CA HIS A 113 -3.41 -1.28 -32.47
C HIS A 113 -3.77 0.10 -31.92
N ASP A 114 -4.80 0.71 -32.53
CA ASP A 114 -5.43 1.92 -31.99
C ASP A 114 -6.51 1.53 -30.98
N PRO A 115 -6.39 1.89 -29.69
CA PRO A 115 -7.44 1.65 -28.72
C PRO A 115 -8.67 2.50 -29.05
N ASP A 116 -9.83 1.88 -29.00
CA ASP A 116 -11.11 2.56 -29.18
C ASP A 116 -11.38 3.51 -28.00
N THR A 117 -12.19 4.54 -28.25
CA THR A 117 -12.58 5.46 -27.18
C THR A 117 -13.57 4.79 -26.21
N SER A 118 -13.22 4.76 -24.93
CA SER A 118 -14.09 4.24 -23.87
C SER A 118 -14.77 5.36 -23.09
N THR A 119 -15.99 5.74 -23.46
CA THR A 119 -16.80 6.72 -22.70
C THR A 119 -17.02 6.26 -21.26
N VAL A 120 -17.18 4.95 -21.06
CA VAL A 120 -17.30 4.35 -19.72
C VAL A 120 -16.02 4.53 -18.93
N GLY A 121 -14.85 4.29 -19.53
CA GLY A 121 -13.55 4.52 -18.90
C GLY A 121 -13.30 5.98 -18.52
N ILE A 122 -13.67 6.93 -19.39
CA ILE A 122 -13.59 8.38 -19.12
C ILE A 122 -14.48 8.76 -17.94
N ALA A 123 -15.74 8.30 -17.93
CA ALA A 123 -16.68 8.57 -16.85
C ALA A 123 -16.20 7.97 -15.52
N LEU A 124 -15.66 6.74 -15.56
CA LEU A 124 -15.10 6.07 -14.40
C LEU A 124 -13.90 6.84 -13.85
N ALA A 125 -12.89 7.13 -14.67
CA ALA A 125 -11.70 7.86 -14.24
C ALA A 125 -12.04 9.25 -13.69
N ALA A 126 -13.01 9.95 -14.30
CA ALA A 126 -13.50 11.22 -13.78
C ALA A 126 -14.21 11.07 -12.42
N ALA A 127 -15.01 10.01 -12.22
CA ALA A 127 -15.64 9.73 -10.95
C ALA A 127 -14.59 9.42 -9.87
N SER A 128 -13.60 8.58 -10.17
CA SER A 128 -12.51 8.21 -9.26
C SER A 128 -11.67 9.42 -8.86
N LEU A 129 -11.37 10.31 -9.83
CA LEU A 129 -10.66 11.57 -9.58
C LEU A 129 -11.39 12.50 -8.60
N VAL A 130 -12.72 12.41 -8.52
CA VAL A 130 -13.52 13.17 -7.56
C VAL A 130 -13.67 12.41 -6.25
N ILE A 131 -14.03 11.12 -6.28
CA ILE A 131 -14.43 10.34 -5.11
C ILE A 131 -13.23 9.96 -4.23
N MET A 132 -12.15 9.46 -4.83
CA MET A 132 -10.97 8.96 -4.10
C MET A 132 -10.30 10.01 -3.20
N PRO A 133 -10.12 11.29 -3.60
CA PRO A 133 -9.55 12.30 -2.70
C PRO A 133 -10.35 12.50 -1.41
N PHE A 134 -11.69 12.42 -1.47
CA PHE A 134 -12.52 12.54 -0.28
C PHE A 134 -12.36 11.33 0.65
N LEU A 135 -12.31 10.11 0.09
CA LEU A 135 -12.03 8.90 0.87
C LEU A 135 -10.66 8.97 1.52
N SER A 136 -9.61 9.26 0.73
CA SER A 136 -8.24 9.39 1.20
C SER A 136 -8.14 10.41 2.35
N TRP A 137 -8.77 11.58 2.20
CA TRP A 137 -8.79 12.58 3.26
C TRP A 137 -9.47 12.08 4.54
N ALA A 138 -10.62 11.41 4.42
CA ALA A 138 -11.37 10.88 5.55
C ALA A 138 -10.62 9.74 6.26
N GLN A 139 -10.02 8.81 5.51
CA GLN A 139 -9.16 7.75 6.04
C GLN A 139 -7.96 8.36 6.75
N ARG A 140 -7.25 9.30 6.12
CA ARG A 140 -6.04 9.90 6.69
C ARG A 140 -6.31 10.66 7.98
N ARG A 141 -7.43 11.40 8.04
CA ARG A 141 -7.86 12.08 9.27
C ARG A 141 -8.19 11.09 10.38
N THR A 142 -8.90 10.01 10.06
CA THR A 142 -9.29 8.97 11.02
C THR A 142 -8.09 8.16 11.50
N GLY A 143 -7.17 7.80 10.59
CA GLY A 143 -5.94 7.07 10.89
C GLY A 143 -5.00 7.87 11.79
N LYS A 144 -4.79 9.16 11.50
CA LYS A 144 -4.01 10.07 12.37
C LYS A 144 -4.64 10.23 13.74
N ALA A 145 -5.96 10.39 13.81
CA ALA A 145 -6.67 10.48 15.07
C ALA A 145 -6.53 9.18 15.89
N LEU A 146 -6.55 8.01 15.25
CA LEU A 146 -6.37 6.71 15.91
C LEU A 146 -4.93 6.36 16.27
N GLY A 147 -3.94 7.06 15.68
CA GLY A 147 -2.55 6.62 15.67
C GLY A 147 -2.33 5.32 14.89
N SER A 148 -3.15 5.03 13.88
CA SER A 148 -3.07 3.80 13.09
C SER A 148 -2.29 4.00 11.79
N ASN A 149 -1.06 3.47 11.74
CA ASN A 149 -0.22 3.52 10.54
C ASN A 149 -0.86 2.77 9.36
N ALA A 150 -1.57 1.66 9.61
CA ALA A 150 -2.27 0.90 8.57
C ALA A 150 -3.34 1.72 7.84
N VAL A 151 -4.19 2.46 8.57
CA VAL A 151 -5.22 3.33 7.97
C VAL A 151 -4.60 4.53 7.23
N VAL A 152 -3.44 5.02 7.70
CA VAL A 152 -2.71 6.09 7.00
C VAL A 152 -2.04 5.58 5.72
N ALA A 153 -1.50 4.36 5.73
CA ALA A 153 -0.96 3.72 4.52
C ALA A 153 -2.06 3.50 3.47
N ASP A 154 -3.21 2.98 3.88
CA ASP A 154 -4.41 2.82 3.04
C ASP A 154 -4.82 4.13 2.37
N SER A 155 -4.87 5.23 3.16
CA SER A 155 -5.19 6.55 2.62
C SER A 155 -4.20 7.04 1.57
N THR A 156 -2.95 6.57 1.62
CA THR A 156 -1.91 6.92 0.64
C THR A 156 -2.11 6.12 -0.64
N GLN A 157 -2.50 4.84 -0.53
CA GLN A 157 -2.84 4.02 -1.70
C GLN A 157 -4.06 4.58 -2.44
N THR A 158 -5.13 4.93 -1.75
CA THR A 158 -6.30 5.61 -2.35
C THR A 158 -5.93 6.96 -2.99
N LEU A 159 -4.93 7.67 -2.44
CA LEU A 159 -4.41 8.90 -3.05
C LEU A 159 -3.64 8.60 -4.36
N LEU A 160 -2.87 7.51 -4.41
CA LEU A 160 -2.20 7.08 -5.64
C LEU A 160 -3.22 6.75 -6.72
N CYS A 161 -4.31 6.04 -6.38
CA CYS A 161 -5.41 5.80 -7.32
C CYS A 161 -5.99 7.11 -7.89
N THR A 162 -6.07 8.18 -7.08
CA THR A 162 -6.45 9.53 -7.59
C THR A 162 -5.50 10.02 -8.68
N TYR A 163 -4.18 9.92 -8.46
CA TYR A 163 -3.19 10.33 -9.45
C TYR A 163 -3.22 9.45 -10.69
N LEU A 164 -3.37 8.13 -10.53
CA LEU A 164 -3.51 7.20 -11.64
C LEU A 164 -4.78 7.45 -12.44
N SER A 165 -5.89 7.79 -11.78
CA SER A 165 -7.14 8.22 -12.43
C SER A 165 -6.92 9.46 -13.29
N ALA A 166 -6.14 10.44 -12.81
CA ALA A 166 -5.80 11.62 -13.58
C ALA A 166 -4.96 11.28 -14.82
N VAL A 167 -3.93 10.45 -14.66
CA VAL A 167 -3.06 9.99 -15.75
C VAL A 167 -3.88 9.22 -16.80
N LEU A 168 -4.72 8.29 -16.36
CA LEU A 168 -5.64 7.53 -17.20
C LEU A 168 -6.60 8.47 -17.95
N LEU A 169 -7.25 9.40 -17.25
CA LEU A 169 -8.21 10.33 -17.84
C LEU A 169 -7.55 11.19 -18.91
N VAL A 170 -6.34 11.69 -18.67
CA VAL A 170 -5.56 12.43 -19.67
C VAL A 170 -5.26 11.54 -20.89
N GLY A 171 -4.79 10.31 -20.69
CA GLY A 171 -4.54 9.37 -21.79
C GLY A 171 -5.79 9.10 -22.64
N LEU A 172 -6.92 8.80 -21.99
CA LEU A 172 -8.19 8.54 -22.67
C LEU A 172 -8.74 9.77 -23.40
N LEU A 173 -8.65 10.97 -22.81
CA LEU A 173 -9.10 12.20 -23.44
C LEU A 173 -8.24 12.59 -24.64
N LEU A 174 -6.92 12.42 -24.55
CA LEU A 174 -6.02 12.66 -25.68
C LEU A 174 -6.32 11.71 -26.84
N ASN A 175 -6.57 10.43 -26.55
CA ASN A 175 -7.01 9.48 -27.57
C ASN A 175 -8.36 9.89 -28.18
N ALA A 176 -9.35 10.21 -27.36
CA ALA A 176 -10.71 10.54 -27.80
C ALA A 176 -10.82 11.84 -28.60
N THR A 177 -9.99 12.86 -28.29
CA THR A 177 -10.10 14.20 -28.89
C THR A 177 -9.08 14.48 -29.98
N LEU A 178 -7.88 13.92 -29.87
CA LEU A 178 -6.77 14.16 -30.80
C LEU A 178 -6.42 12.94 -31.65
N GLY A 179 -7.02 11.77 -31.37
CA GLY A 179 -6.69 10.51 -32.03
C GLY A 179 -5.30 10.00 -31.67
N TRP A 180 -4.74 10.41 -30.53
CA TRP A 180 -3.40 10.00 -30.10
C TRP A 180 -3.46 8.64 -29.39
N SER A 181 -3.51 7.57 -30.18
CA SER A 181 -3.54 6.19 -29.70
C SER A 181 -2.36 5.82 -28.79
N TRP A 182 -1.18 6.37 -29.05
CA TRP A 182 0.00 6.17 -28.21
C TRP A 182 -0.10 6.78 -26.81
N ALA A 183 -1.06 7.67 -26.54
CA ALA A 183 -1.25 8.26 -25.22
C ALA A 183 -1.70 7.22 -24.18
N ASP A 184 -2.49 6.23 -24.60
CA ASP A 184 -2.96 5.17 -23.72
C ASP A 184 -1.83 4.23 -23.25
N PRO A 185 -1.01 3.64 -24.13
CA PRO A 185 0.16 2.87 -23.71
C PRO A 185 1.14 3.66 -22.84
N ILE A 186 1.33 4.97 -23.09
CA ILE A 186 2.18 5.81 -22.23
C ILE A 186 1.56 5.96 -20.84
N ALA A 187 0.26 6.17 -20.73
CA ALA A 187 -0.44 6.17 -19.43
C ALA A 187 -0.32 4.81 -18.73
N GLY A 188 -0.41 3.70 -19.48
CA GLY A 188 -0.13 2.36 -18.99
C GLY A 188 1.29 2.21 -18.41
N LEU A 189 2.32 2.70 -19.11
CA LEU A 189 3.69 2.69 -18.61
C LEU A 189 3.87 3.53 -17.34
N VAL A 190 3.16 4.66 -17.21
CA VAL A 190 3.17 5.45 -15.97
C VAL A 190 2.55 4.67 -14.81
N ILE A 191 1.40 4.00 -15.04
CA ILE A 191 0.78 3.11 -14.05
C ILE A 191 1.76 1.98 -13.65
N ALA A 192 2.40 1.35 -14.63
CA ALA A 192 3.38 0.31 -14.37
C ALA A 192 4.59 0.82 -13.55
N ALA A 193 5.10 2.02 -13.84
CA ALA A 193 6.19 2.61 -13.09
C ALA A 193 5.81 2.90 -11.62
N VAL A 194 4.60 3.37 -11.38
CA VAL A 194 4.06 3.55 -10.03
C VAL A 194 3.92 2.20 -9.33
N ALA A 195 3.38 1.19 -10.00
CA ALA A 195 3.27 -0.16 -9.43
C ALA A 195 4.64 -0.76 -9.07
N VAL A 196 5.70 -0.55 -9.88
CA VAL A 196 7.06 -0.97 -9.50
C VAL A 196 7.53 -0.25 -8.23
N LYS A 197 7.25 1.05 -8.11
CA LYS A 197 7.60 1.84 -6.92
C LYS A 197 6.89 1.27 -5.68
N GLU A 198 5.58 1.08 -5.74
CA GLU A 198 4.79 0.52 -4.63
C GLU A 198 5.21 -0.91 -4.28
N GLY A 199 5.49 -1.75 -5.28
CA GLY A 199 6.01 -3.10 -5.07
C GLY A 199 7.36 -3.10 -4.33
N ARG A 200 8.24 -2.13 -4.61
CA ARG A 200 9.52 -1.98 -3.90
C ARG A 200 9.32 -1.48 -2.47
N GLU A 201 8.44 -0.52 -2.24
CA GLU A 201 8.13 0.00 -0.90
C GLU A 201 7.52 -1.11 -0.01
N ALA A 202 6.56 -1.88 -0.56
CA ALA A 202 5.96 -3.03 0.10
C ALA A 202 6.97 -4.17 0.36
N TRP A 203 7.90 -4.44 -0.56
CA TRP A 203 8.93 -5.47 -0.40
C TRP A 203 9.98 -5.12 0.66
N ARG A 204 10.39 -3.84 0.71
CA ARG A 204 11.37 -3.35 1.69
C ARG A 204 10.80 -3.27 3.09
N GLY A 205 9.46 -3.25 3.22
CA GLY A 205 8.80 -3.06 4.50
C GLY A 205 9.17 -1.71 5.10
N GLU A 206 9.16 -0.62 4.32
CA GLU A 206 9.43 0.74 4.85
C GLU A 206 8.37 1.19 5.89
N ASN A 207 7.37 0.34 6.18
CA ASN A 207 6.49 0.40 7.35
C ASN A 207 7.00 -0.39 8.58
N CYS A 208 8.24 -0.86 8.58
CA CYS A 208 8.96 -1.39 9.75
C CYS A 208 9.35 -0.24 10.70
N GLY A 209 8.34 0.50 11.16
CA GLY A 209 8.46 1.24 12.41
C GLY A 209 8.29 0.23 13.55
N CYS A 210 9.31 0.05 14.38
CA CYS A 210 9.15 -0.54 15.68
C CYS A 210 8.14 0.30 16.47
N GLY A 211 6.89 -0.13 16.46
CA GLY A 211 5.78 0.48 17.17
C GLY A 211 4.53 -0.32 16.83
N PRO A 212 3.74 -0.76 17.83
CA PRO A 212 2.67 -1.70 17.59
C PRO A 212 1.71 -1.15 16.53
N VAL A 213 1.48 -1.91 15.46
CA VAL A 213 0.27 -1.78 14.65
C VAL A 213 -0.88 -2.31 15.50
N GLY A 214 -1.18 -1.57 16.56
CA GLY A 214 -2.05 -1.96 17.64
C GLY A 214 -2.79 -0.74 18.14
N LEU A 215 -4.11 -0.87 18.19
CA LEU A 215 -4.97 0.00 18.97
C LEU A 215 -4.43 0.03 20.41
N GLY A 216 -3.79 1.13 20.79
CA GLY A 216 -3.24 1.33 22.12
C GLY A 216 -4.27 1.12 23.23
N ALA A 217 -3.80 0.48 24.29
CA ALA A 217 -4.00 0.86 25.68
C ALA A 217 -2.96 0.11 26.55
N ASP A 218 -2.16 0.92 27.24
CA ASP A 218 -1.55 0.80 28.58
C ASP A 218 -0.52 -0.28 28.97
N ASP A 219 0.60 0.28 29.46
CA ASP A 219 1.66 -0.16 30.40
C ASP A 219 1.92 -1.66 30.62
N ASP A 220 3.09 -2.11 30.16
CA ASP A 220 4.21 -2.40 31.08
C ASP A 220 5.53 -2.47 30.31
N ALA A 221 6.59 -2.09 31.00
CA ALA A 221 7.96 -1.97 30.50
C ALA A 221 8.51 -3.29 29.94
N ASP A 222 8.78 -3.32 28.65
CA ASP A 222 10.03 -3.85 28.09
C ASP A 222 10.23 -3.21 26.71
N GLY A 223 10.86 -2.04 26.74
CA GLY A 223 11.14 -1.25 25.56
C GLY A 223 11.97 -2.05 24.57
N CYS A 224 11.41 -2.30 23.38
CA CYS A 224 12.19 -2.47 22.16
C CYS A 224 12.91 -1.15 21.85
N CYS A 225 13.94 -0.83 22.66
CA CYS A 225 15.04 0.13 22.48
C CYS A 225 15.85 0.19 23.79
N GLY A 226 16.20 -0.97 24.36
CA GLY A 226 17.14 -1.08 25.46
C GLY A 226 18.59 -1.18 24.97
N GLY A 227 19.13 -0.09 24.43
CA GLY A 227 20.57 0.09 24.23
C GLY A 227 21.12 -0.27 22.84
N GLY A 228 21.66 0.75 22.17
CA GLY A 228 22.76 0.62 21.21
C GLY A 228 22.43 0.05 19.83
N THR A 229 22.63 0.88 18.81
CA THR A 229 22.82 0.52 17.38
C THR A 229 21.64 -0.13 16.66
N CYS A 230 20.80 0.69 16.05
CA CYS A 230 20.04 0.30 14.88
C CYS A 230 21.00 0.24 13.68
N THR A 231 21.38 -0.96 13.27
CA THR A 231 22.00 -1.21 11.96
C THR A 231 21.34 -2.43 11.32
N ASP A 232 20.43 -2.12 10.39
CA ASP A 232 19.91 -2.86 9.23
C ASP A 232 19.56 -4.35 9.30
N GLY A 233 18.29 -4.62 8.96
CA GLY A 233 17.74 -5.92 8.58
C GLY A 233 16.81 -6.54 9.63
N CYS A 234 15.67 -5.90 9.95
CA CYS A 234 14.76 -6.10 11.09
C CYS A 234 14.52 -7.55 11.63
N CYS A 235 15.59 -8.17 12.14
CA CYS A 235 15.69 -9.43 12.86
C CYS A 235 15.61 -10.72 12.00
N THR A 236 16.72 -11.09 11.34
CA THR A 236 17.00 -12.48 10.96
C THR A 236 17.72 -13.23 12.11
N PRO A 237 17.20 -14.38 12.58
CA PRO A 237 17.91 -15.25 13.52
C PRO A 237 18.82 -16.19 12.72
N ALA A 238 20.04 -15.74 12.39
CA ALA A 238 21.00 -16.64 11.73
C ALA A 238 22.48 -16.42 12.10
N ALA A 239 22.84 -15.38 12.87
CA ALA A 239 24.25 -15.10 13.16
C ALA A 239 24.69 -15.40 14.60
N GLN A 240 23.76 -15.59 15.54
CA GLN A 240 24.13 -15.84 16.95
C GLN A 240 24.69 -17.25 17.21
N ASP A 241 24.46 -18.21 16.31
CA ASP A 241 25.02 -19.56 16.44
C ASP A 241 26.51 -19.63 16.01
N ALA A 242 27.01 -18.66 15.25
CA ALA A 242 28.41 -18.60 14.85
C ALA A 242 29.29 -17.93 15.92
N GLU A 243 28.83 -16.84 16.54
CA GLU A 243 29.60 -16.13 17.58
C GLU A 243 29.59 -16.85 18.94
N ARG A 244 28.53 -17.60 19.27
CA ARG A 244 28.54 -18.50 20.44
C ARG A 244 29.49 -19.68 20.27
N ALA A 245 29.68 -20.17 19.03
CA ALA A 245 30.63 -21.24 18.74
C ALA A 245 32.09 -20.77 18.85
N VAL A 246 32.38 -19.51 18.48
CA VAL A 246 33.73 -18.93 18.60
C VAL A 246 34.04 -18.55 20.05
N SER A 247 33.10 -17.92 20.77
CA SER A 247 33.30 -17.55 22.19
C SER A 247 33.41 -18.78 23.12
N ALA A 248 32.69 -19.87 22.83
CA ALA A 248 32.84 -21.12 23.58
C ALA A 248 34.19 -21.82 23.32
N SER A 249 34.82 -21.60 22.15
CA SER A 249 36.17 -22.11 21.88
C SER A 249 37.27 -21.30 22.57
N GLU A 250 37.14 -19.97 22.68
CA GLU A 250 38.16 -19.12 23.32
C GLU A 250 38.16 -19.24 24.85
N VAL A 251 37.00 -19.47 25.48
CA VAL A 251 36.90 -19.69 26.93
C VAL A 251 37.48 -21.05 27.34
N PHE A 252 37.47 -22.05 26.44
CA PHE A 252 38.05 -23.37 26.74
C PHE A 252 39.58 -23.42 26.56
N GLU A 253 40.18 -22.45 25.87
CA GLU A 253 41.64 -22.40 25.64
C GLU A 253 42.41 -21.63 26.73
N ILE A 254 41.75 -20.75 27.48
CA ILE A 254 42.37 -19.99 28.60
C ILE A 254 42.37 -20.79 29.92
N GLY A 255 41.52 -21.81 30.06
CA GLY A 255 41.43 -22.65 31.27
C GLY A 255 42.38 -23.86 31.31
N ARG A 256 43.29 -24.02 30.33
CA ARG A 256 44.07 -25.25 30.19
C ARG A 256 45.51 -24.99 29.73
N ARG A 257 46.31 -24.33 30.57
CA ARG A 257 47.77 -24.56 30.57
C ARG A 257 48.26 -24.77 32.02
N PRO A 258 48.99 -25.87 32.28
CA PRO A 258 49.57 -26.18 33.59
C PRO A 258 50.75 -25.27 33.95
#